data_AF-A0A5C7M5L5-F1
#
_entry.id   AF-A0A5C7M5L5-F1
#
_cell.length_a   1.000
_cell.length_b   1.000
_cell.length_c   1.000
_cell.angle_alpha   90.00
_cell.angle_beta   90.00
_cell.angle_gamma   90.00
#
_symmetry.space_group_name_H-M   'P 1'
#
loop_
_entity.id
_entity.type
_entity.pdbx_description
1 polymer ?
#
loop_
_entity_poly.entity_id
_entity_poly.type
_entity_poly.pdbx_seq_one_letter_code
_entity_poly.pdbx_strand_id
1 'polypeptide(L)'
;MAQLFTQLQVDDAARSGVRNVLQYIRIPDDYLVLDVELLGFGKEAPIVQVGWGVVRKRQLVDVASLLLNWLLPEYGQRPEWVRSQIERITKEMAEKGKRYCTTVERMEREGLDPLDVMDSYRKLINMYVDTGGMTVGHNIWAFDRIRIDHHCRQFFDETIRWQPNSIFDTGLVEKAAQSNRPPFTGETLDAYYKRINGGFSRIKWNLESHCVSKYMLAERYGVDPSLAHDAGHDCRLTYCLFETYREITESMYGRA
;
A
#
# COMPACT_ATOMS: atom_id res chain seq x y z
N MET A 1 -10.19 -24.33 -8.18
CA MET A 1 -11.32 -24.16 -7.25
C MET A 1 -12.13 -22.97 -7.73
N ALA A 2 -13.40 -23.16 -8.07
CA ALA A 2 -14.27 -22.03 -8.38
C ALA A 2 -14.54 -21.27 -7.08
N GLN A 3 -13.97 -20.07 -6.94
CA GLN A 3 -14.39 -19.15 -5.87
C GLN A 3 -15.85 -18.80 -6.15
N LEU A 4 -16.73 -19.15 -5.21
CA LEU A 4 -18.09 -18.61 -5.17
C LEU A 4 -17.94 -17.10 -5.02
N PHE A 5 -18.14 -16.36 -6.10
CA PHE A 5 -18.19 -14.90 -6.05
C PHE A 5 -19.44 -14.51 -5.26
N THR A 6 -19.26 -14.28 -3.97
CA THR A 6 -20.30 -13.68 -3.13
C THR A 6 -20.64 -12.32 -3.75
N GLN A 7 -21.91 -12.11 -4.08
CA GLN A 7 -22.37 -10.86 -4.68
C GLN A 7 -21.88 -9.68 -3.83
N LEU A 8 -21.31 -8.66 -4.47
CA LEU A 8 -20.81 -7.46 -3.80
C LEU A 8 -21.92 -6.81 -2.96
N GLN A 9 -21.95 -7.00 -1.65
CA GLN A 9 -22.88 -6.35 -0.73
C GLN A 9 -22.19 -5.13 -0.12
N VAL A 10 -22.31 -3.99 -0.80
CA VAL A 10 -21.76 -2.71 -0.34
C VAL A 10 -22.90 -1.71 -0.32
N ASP A 11 -22.95 -0.88 0.73
CA ASP A 11 -23.91 0.20 0.87
C ASP A 11 -23.93 1.13 -0.36
N ASP A 12 -25.12 1.58 -0.76
CA ASP A 12 -25.29 2.35 -2.00
C ASP A 12 -24.63 3.72 -1.95
N ALA A 13 -24.51 4.34 -0.76
CA ALA A 13 -23.77 5.59 -0.62
C ALA A 13 -22.26 5.36 -0.81
N ALA A 14 -21.73 4.24 -0.27
CA ALA A 14 -20.35 3.84 -0.49
C ALA A 14 -20.05 3.58 -1.98
N ARG A 15 -20.94 2.84 -2.68
CA ARG A 15 -20.82 2.61 -4.12
C ARG A 15 -20.87 3.92 -4.91
N SER A 16 -21.82 4.78 -4.60
CA SER A 16 -22.02 6.07 -5.30
C SER A 16 -20.82 7.00 -5.11
N GLY A 17 -20.27 7.07 -3.89
CA GLY A 17 -19.08 7.87 -3.61
C GLY A 17 -17.85 7.40 -4.38
N VAL A 18 -17.60 6.07 -4.41
CA VAL A 18 -16.49 5.48 -5.17
C VAL A 18 -16.68 5.73 -6.67
N ARG A 19 -17.87 5.48 -7.22
CA ARG A 19 -18.19 5.75 -8.64
C ARG A 19 -17.96 7.22 -8.99
N ASN A 20 -18.41 8.14 -8.13
CA ASN A 20 -18.28 9.56 -8.38
C ASN A 20 -16.81 9.99 -8.53
N VAL A 21 -15.90 9.38 -7.77
CA VAL A 21 -14.45 9.61 -7.88
C VAL A 21 -13.86 8.90 -9.09
N LEU A 22 -14.14 7.61 -9.26
CA LEU A 22 -13.43 6.74 -10.20
C LEU A 22 -13.85 6.92 -11.66
N GLN A 23 -15.01 7.51 -11.94
CA GLN A 23 -15.37 7.85 -13.33
C GLN A 23 -14.37 8.81 -14.01
N TYR A 24 -13.53 9.50 -13.24
CA TYR A 24 -12.50 10.42 -13.73
C TYR A 24 -11.09 9.80 -13.74
N ILE A 25 -10.93 8.57 -13.25
CA ILE A 25 -9.61 7.92 -13.08
C ILE A 25 -9.58 6.64 -13.91
N ARG A 26 -8.56 6.50 -14.75
CA ARG A 26 -8.33 5.26 -15.49
C ARG A 26 -7.84 4.18 -14.52
N ILE A 27 -8.59 3.09 -14.42
CA ILE A 27 -8.20 1.90 -13.64
C ILE A 27 -7.49 0.89 -14.56
N PRO A 28 -6.15 0.71 -14.49
CA PRO A 28 -5.39 -0.18 -15.37
C PRO A 28 -5.64 -1.66 -15.08
N ASP A 29 -5.48 -2.53 -16.08
CA ASP A 29 -5.56 -3.99 -15.90
C ASP A 29 -4.23 -4.61 -15.39
N ASP A 30 -3.10 -3.95 -15.65
CA ASP A 30 -1.77 -4.33 -15.22
C ASP A 30 -1.19 -3.23 -14.31
N TYR A 31 -0.71 -3.60 -13.13
CA TYR A 31 -0.17 -2.65 -12.15
C TYR A 31 0.75 -3.35 -11.14
N LEU A 32 1.50 -2.55 -10.39
CA LEU A 32 2.34 -2.98 -9.28
C LEU A 32 1.73 -2.48 -7.98
N VAL A 33 1.45 -3.37 -7.03
CA VAL A 33 1.07 -2.99 -5.66
C VAL A 33 2.32 -2.87 -4.82
N LEU A 34 2.43 -1.86 -3.98
CA LEU A 34 3.56 -1.65 -3.08
C LEU A 34 3.07 -1.30 -1.67
N ASP A 35 3.87 -1.71 -0.69
CA ASP A 35 3.72 -1.34 0.71
C ASP A 35 5.10 -1.41 1.42
N VAL A 36 5.34 -0.58 2.43
CA VAL A 36 6.54 -0.64 3.26
C VAL A 36 6.23 -0.56 4.75
N GLU A 37 6.92 -1.38 5.54
CA GLU A 37 6.93 -1.30 7.01
C GLU A 37 8.18 -0.60 7.51
N LEU A 38 8.06 0.16 8.61
CA LEU A 38 9.13 1.02 9.13
C LEU A 38 9.51 0.70 10.58
N LEU A 39 10.75 1.05 10.93
CA LEU A 39 11.24 1.11 12.31
C LEU A 39 11.07 2.52 12.90
N GLY A 40 9.82 2.90 13.19
CA GLY A 40 9.50 4.15 13.89
C GLY A 40 8.76 5.17 13.02
N PHE A 41 8.89 6.44 13.39
CA PHE A 41 8.14 7.54 12.78
C PHE A 41 9.04 8.48 11.98
N GLY A 42 8.50 9.05 10.90
CA GLY A 42 9.20 9.99 10.03
C GLY A 42 9.73 9.33 8.77
N LYS A 43 10.36 10.15 7.90
CA LYS A 43 10.91 9.69 6.62
C LYS A 43 12.28 9.02 6.75
N GLU A 44 13.03 9.37 7.80
CA GLU A 44 14.35 8.84 8.15
C GLU A 44 14.25 7.48 8.87
N ALA A 45 13.03 7.07 9.25
CA ALA A 45 12.81 5.78 9.91
C ALA A 45 13.17 4.65 8.94
N PRO A 46 14.01 3.68 9.34
CA PRO A 46 14.45 2.60 8.45
C PRO A 46 13.27 1.80 7.92
N ILE A 47 13.25 1.53 6.61
CA ILE A 47 12.32 0.56 6.01
C ILE A 47 12.75 -0.85 6.46
N VAL A 48 11.91 -1.57 7.20
CA VAL A 48 12.23 -2.92 7.69
C VAL A 48 11.62 -4.03 6.88
N GLN A 49 10.56 -3.74 6.12
CA GLN A 49 9.98 -4.68 5.19
C GLN A 49 9.52 -3.94 3.94
N VAL A 50 9.75 -4.54 2.77
CA VAL A 50 9.16 -4.10 1.51
C VAL A 50 8.23 -5.18 1.01
N GLY A 51 7.03 -4.80 0.60
CA GLY A 51 6.02 -5.69 0.00
C GLY A 51 5.74 -5.28 -1.43
N TRP A 52 5.48 -6.27 -2.29
CA TRP A 52 4.97 -6.00 -3.62
C TRP A 52 3.91 -7.01 -4.05
N GLY A 53 3.06 -6.58 -4.98
CA GLY A 53 2.14 -7.44 -5.72
C GLY A 53 2.23 -7.14 -7.21
N VAL A 54 2.51 -8.15 -8.04
CA VAL A 54 2.46 -8.00 -9.49
C VAL A 54 1.09 -8.40 -9.99
N VAL A 55 0.39 -7.46 -10.63
CA VAL A 55 -0.91 -7.73 -11.23
C VAL A 55 -0.80 -7.71 -12.75
N ARG A 56 -1.32 -8.77 -13.35
CA ARG A 56 -1.40 -8.92 -14.81
C ARG A 56 -2.79 -9.34 -15.21
N LYS A 57 -3.40 -8.62 -16.15
CA LYS A 57 -4.78 -8.87 -16.62
C LYS A 57 -5.74 -9.05 -15.44
N ARG A 58 -5.64 -8.16 -14.45
CA ARG A 58 -6.45 -8.15 -13.22
C ARG A 58 -6.25 -9.37 -12.31
N GLN A 59 -5.21 -10.16 -12.51
CA GLN A 59 -4.85 -11.27 -11.64
C GLN A 59 -3.57 -10.95 -10.88
N LEU A 60 -3.60 -11.11 -9.55
CA LEU A 60 -2.40 -11.08 -8.72
C LEU A 60 -1.54 -12.31 -9.02
N VAL A 61 -0.54 -12.14 -9.88
CA VAL A 61 0.31 -13.25 -10.36
C VAL A 61 1.51 -13.49 -9.46
N ASP A 62 1.92 -12.49 -8.68
CA ASP A 62 2.95 -12.60 -7.66
C ASP A 62 2.62 -11.67 -6.49
N VAL A 63 2.91 -12.11 -5.28
CA VAL A 63 2.82 -11.29 -4.07
C VAL A 63 3.81 -11.80 -3.04
N ALA A 64 4.67 -10.91 -2.58
CA ALA A 64 5.74 -11.27 -1.67
C ALA A 64 6.18 -10.07 -0.85
N SER A 65 6.99 -10.35 0.16
CA SER A 65 7.67 -9.34 0.96
C SER A 65 9.07 -9.82 1.32
N LEU A 66 9.97 -8.85 1.50
CA LEU A 66 11.33 -9.10 1.98
C LEU A 66 11.58 -8.29 3.24
N LEU A 67 12.23 -8.91 4.21
CA LEU A 67 12.62 -8.30 5.47
C LEU A 67 14.06 -7.78 5.36
N LEU A 68 14.30 -6.54 5.79
CA LEU A 68 15.59 -5.86 5.70
C LEU A 68 16.30 -5.95 7.05
N ASN A 69 17.49 -6.54 7.07
CA ASN A 69 18.27 -6.78 8.28
C ASN A 69 19.16 -5.58 8.65
N TRP A 70 18.62 -4.67 9.45
CA TRP A 70 19.38 -3.54 9.99
C TRP A 70 20.25 -3.87 11.21
N LEU A 71 20.33 -5.14 11.62
CA LEU A 71 21.26 -5.58 12.68
C LEU A 71 22.68 -5.80 12.16
N LEU A 72 22.87 -5.75 10.84
CA LEU A 72 24.18 -5.89 10.20
C LEU A 72 25.07 -4.66 10.53
N PRO A 73 26.31 -4.87 11.00
CA PRO A 73 27.17 -3.80 11.54
C PRO A 73 27.59 -2.73 10.52
N GLU A 74 27.55 -3.03 9.23
CA GLU A 74 27.97 -2.16 8.13
C GLU A 74 27.04 -0.97 7.87
N TYR A 75 25.82 -0.96 8.40
CA TYR A 75 24.81 0.06 8.07
C TYR A 75 24.71 1.23 9.04
N GLY A 76 25.68 1.37 9.96
CA GLY A 76 25.83 2.53 10.84
C GLY A 76 24.72 2.74 11.88
N GLN A 77 23.64 1.95 11.83
CA GLN A 77 22.68 1.86 12.92
C GLN A 77 23.27 1.03 14.04
N ARG A 78 23.09 1.49 15.28
CA ARG A 78 23.47 0.71 16.45
C ARG A 78 22.49 -0.48 16.57
N PRO A 79 22.94 -1.74 16.52
CA PRO A 79 22.05 -2.89 16.60
C PRO A 79 21.15 -2.86 17.85
N GLU A 80 21.63 -2.28 18.95
CA GLU A 80 20.87 -2.09 20.18
C GLU A 80 19.69 -1.12 19.99
N TRP A 81 19.88 -0.06 19.20
CA TRP A 81 18.80 0.86 18.86
C TRP A 81 17.74 0.15 18.02
N VAL A 82 18.14 -0.62 17.01
CA VAL A 82 17.21 -1.40 16.16
C VAL A 82 16.38 -2.37 17.01
N ARG A 83 17.02 -3.16 17.87
CA ARG A 83 16.34 -4.06 18.81
C ARG A 83 15.35 -3.31 19.69
N SER A 84 15.77 -2.19 20.30
CA SER A 84 14.90 -1.38 21.15
C SER A 84 13.66 -0.84 20.43
N GLN A 85 13.78 -0.50 19.14
CA GLN A 85 12.63 -0.02 18.36
C GLN A 85 11.67 -1.17 18.01
N ILE A 86 12.20 -2.33 17.62
CA ILE A 86 11.37 -3.53 17.36
C ILE A 86 10.59 -3.91 18.61
N GLU A 87 11.24 -3.97 19.77
CA GLU A 87 10.61 -4.29 21.06
C GLU A 87 9.54 -3.26 21.42
N ARG A 88 9.84 -1.96 21.26
CA ARG A 88 8.89 -0.88 21.52
C ARG A 88 7.65 -0.99 20.65
N ILE A 89 7.81 -1.16 19.33
CA ILE A 89 6.69 -1.27 18.38
C ILE A 89 5.87 -2.53 18.67
N THR A 90 6.54 -3.66 18.93
CA THR A 90 5.88 -4.93 19.30
C THR A 90 4.98 -4.74 20.52
N LYS A 91 5.49 -4.08 21.56
CA LYS A 91 4.71 -3.77 22.76
C LYS A 91 3.52 -2.84 22.48
N GLU A 92 3.75 -1.74 21.76
CA GLU A 92 2.68 -0.78 21.41
C GLU A 92 1.57 -1.41 20.55
N MET A 93 1.92 -2.36 19.69
CA MET A 93 0.97 -3.12 18.88
C MET A 93 0.19 -4.12 19.73
N ALA A 94 0.88 -4.84 20.62
CA ALA A 94 0.25 -5.77 21.55
C ALA A 94 -0.75 -5.08 22.49
N GLU A 95 -0.44 -3.87 22.97
CA GLU A 95 -1.36 -3.04 23.77
C GLU A 95 -2.66 -2.67 23.02
N LYS A 96 -2.62 -2.67 21.68
CA LYS A 96 -3.79 -2.44 20.80
C LYS A 96 -4.46 -3.75 20.39
N GLY A 97 -4.02 -4.90 20.92
CA GLY A 97 -4.51 -6.22 20.53
C GLY A 97 -4.06 -6.65 19.13
N LYS A 98 -2.99 -6.05 18.60
CA LYS A 98 -2.47 -6.33 17.26
C LYS A 98 -1.15 -7.06 17.33
N ARG A 99 -0.87 -7.87 16.31
CA ARG A 99 0.43 -8.51 16.13
C ARG A 99 1.34 -7.59 15.31
N TYR A 100 2.61 -7.50 15.72
CA TYR A 100 3.66 -6.96 14.86
C TYR A 100 4.46 -8.13 14.28
N CYS A 101 4.58 -8.18 12.95
CA CYS A 101 5.16 -9.32 12.24
C CYS A 101 6.70 -9.29 12.20
N THR A 102 7.32 -8.16 12.50
CA THR A 102 8.78 -7.99 12.52
C THR A 102 9.30 -8.16 13.94
N THR A 103 9.97 -9.28 14.21
CA THR A 103 10.69 -9.50 15.47
C THR A 103 12.20 -9.52 15.23
N VAL A 104 12.97 -9.35 16.31
CA VAL A 104 14.44 -9.41 16.25
C VAL A 104 14.90 -10.78 15.73
N GLU A 105 14.29 -11.85 16.22
CA GLU A 105 14.63 -13.23 15.83
C GLU A 105 14.28 -13.49 14.36
N ARG A 106 13.15 -12.93 13.87
CA ARG A 106 12.80 -13.03 12.45
C ARG A 106 13.80 -12.25 11.59
N MET A 107 14.21 -11.06 12.01
CA MET A 107 15.20 -10.25 11.31
C MET A 107 16.56 -10.94 11.21
N GLU A 108 17.02 -11.58 12.27
CA GLU A 108 18.26 -12.36 12.27
C GLU A 108 18.19 -13.60 11.37
N ARG A 109 17.02 -14.28 11.34
CA ARG A 109 16.85 -15.54 10.61
C ARG A 109 16.54 -15.36 9.11
N GLU A 110 15.67 -14.41 8.79
CA GLU A 110 15.07 -14.24 7.45
C GLU A 110 15.50 -12.93 6.78
N GLY A 111 16.04 -11.98 7.55
CA GLY A 111 16.38 -10.67 7.05
C GLY A 111 17.54 -10.73 6.06
N LEU A 112 17.38 -10.01 4.96
CA LEU A 112 18.38 -9.87 3.91
C LEU A 112 19.14 -8.55 4.05
N ASP A 113 20.22 -8.43 3.28
CA ASP A 113 20.96 -7.20 3.16
C ASP A 113 20.04 -6.02 2.76
N PRO A 114 19.92 -4.96 3.59
CA PRO A 114 19.03 -3.84 3.31
C PRO A 114 19.31 -3.14 1.99
N LEU A 115 20.58 -2.97 1.60
CA LEU A 115 20.91 -2.22 0.38
C LEU A 115 20.66 -3.06 -0.87
N ASP A 116 20.96 -4.36 -0.85
CA ASP A 116 20.63 -5.25 -1.97
C ASP A 116 19.12 -5.35 -2.19
N VAL A 117 18.34 -5.44 -1.11
CA VAL A 117 16.88 -5.45 -1.17
C VAL A 117 16.36 -4.11 -1.71
N MET A 118 16.82 -2.98 -1.16
CA MET A 118 16.38 -1.65 -1.61
C MET A 118 16.78 -1.36 -3.06
N ASP A 119 17.95 -1.82 -3.50
CA ASP A 119 18.41 -1.70 -4.89
C ASP A 119 17.54 -2.53 -5.84
N SER A 120 17.17 -3.74 -5.44
CA SER A 120 16.25 -4.59 -6.21
C SER A 120 14.85 -3.97 -6.27
N TYR A 121 14.35 -3.47 -5.13
CA TYR A 121 13.03 -2.87 -4.99
C TYR A 121 12.91 -1.59 -5.83
N ARG A 122 13.89 -0.67 -5.76
CA ARG A 122 13.87 0.56 -6.59
C ARG A 122 13.91 0.24 -8.09
N LYS A 123 14.66 -0.79 -8.50
CA LYS A 123 14.75 -1.21 -9.91
C LYS A 123 13.42 -1.76 -10.40
N LEU A 124 12.76 -2.59 -9.59
CA LEU A 124 11.40 -3.08 -9.86
C LEU A 124 10.42 -1.92 -10.05
N ILE A 125 10.40 -0.94 -9.13
CA ILE A 125 9.51 0.20 -9.21
C ILE A 125 9.80 1.04 -10.46
N ASN A 126 11.06 1.40 -10.71
CA ASN A 126 11.44 2.21 -11.86
C ASN A 126 11.10 1.51 -13.19
N MET A 127 11.24 0.19 -13.29
CA MET A 127 10.83 -0.56 -14.49
C MET A 127 9.34 -0.36 -14.80
N TYR A 128 8.46 -0.41 -13.80
CA TYR A 128 7.03 -0.14 -14.01
C TYR A 128 6.76 1.31 -14.36
N VAL A 129 7.35 2.24 -13.61
CA VAL A 129 7.11 3.67 -13.82
C VAL A 129 7.59 4.13 -15.20
N ASP A 130 8.77 3.67 -15.65
CA ASP A 130 9.36 4.00 -16.95
C ASP A 130 8.56 3.46 -18.13
N THR A 131 7.82 2.37 -17.93
CA THR A 131 6.96 1.78 -18.97
C THR A 131 5.55 2.37 -18.98
N GLY A 132 5.29 3.42 -18.18
CA GLY A 132 3.98 4.03 -18.02
C GLY A 132 3.01 3.17 -17.19
N GLY A 133 3.53 2.18 -16.45
CA GLY A 133 2.78 1.35 -15.53
C GLY A 133 2.31 2.14 -14.31
N MET A 134 1.22 1.67 -13.71
CA MET A 134 0.68 2.25 -12.48
C MET A 134 1.17 1.49 -11.25
N THR A 135 1.52 2.24 -10.22
CA THR A 135 1.77 1.77 -8.87
C THR A 135 0.52 2.01 -8.03
N VAL A 136 0.05 0.98 -7.34
CA VAL A 136 -1.11 1.02 -6.45
C VAL A 136 -0.62 0.83 -5.02
N GLY A 137 -1.19 1.55 -4.07
CA GLY A 137 -0.90 1.37 -2.65
C GLY A 137 -1.99 1.97 -1.78
N HIS A 138 -1.88 1.81 -0.48
CA HIS A 138 -2.78 2.45 0.48
C HIS A 138 -2.01 3.48 1.28
N ASN A 139 -2.33 4.77 1.14
CA ASN A 139 -1.52 5.88 1.66
C ASN A 139 -0.13 6.03 1.00
N ILE A 140 0.16 5.27 -0.06
CA ILE A 140 1.44 5.28 -0.77
C ILE A 140 1.89 6.67 -1.22
N TRP A 141 0.96 7.53 -1.64
CA TRP A 141 1.31 8.83 -2.21
C TRP A 141 1.93 9.77 -1.15
N ALA A 142 1.39 9.76 0.06
CA ALA A 142 1.85 10.60 1.17
C ALA A 142 2.78 9.89 2.16
N PHE A 143 2.79 8.56 2.16
CA PHE A 143 3.56 7.76 3.08
C PHE A 143 4.73 7.07 2.38
N ASP A 144 4.52 5.90 1.80
CA ASP A 144 5.54 4.97 1.30
C ASP A 144 6.48 5.65 0.31
N ARG A 145 5.92 6.36 -0.68
CA ARG A 145 6.67 7.11 -1.69
C ARG A 145 7.75 7.99 -1.08
N ILE A 146 7.42 8.73 -0.03
CA ILE A 146 8.36 9.66 0.63
C ILE A 146 9.49 8.91 1.31
N ARG A 147 9.22 7.74 1.92
CA ARG A 147 10.26 6.92 2.56
C ARG A 147 11.13 6.22 1.53
N ILE A 148 10.53 5.67 0.48
CA ILE A 148 11.24 5.04 -0.63
C ILE A 148 12.18 6.06 -1.29
N ASP A 149 11.68 7.25 -1.63
CA ASP A 149 12.51 8.31 -2.23
C ASP A 149 13.64 8.76 -1.28
N HIS A 150 13.34 8.87 0.02
CA HIS A 150 14.34 9.23 1.01
C HIS A 150 15.47 8.20 1.12
N HIS A 151 15.13 6.91 1.23
CA HIS A 151 16.12 5.83 1.29
C HIS A 151 16.89 5.72 -0.02
N CYS A 152 16.22 5.84 -1.16
CA CYS A 152 16.91 5.82 -2.46
C CYS A 152 17.93 6.97 -2.56
N ARG A 153 17.56 8.16 -2.08
CA ARG A 153 18.44 9.33 -2.11
C ARG A 153 19.63 9.13 -1.19
N GLN A 154 19.38 8.61 0.01
CA GLN A 154 20.42 8.39 1.01
C GLN A 154 21.46 7.37 0.57
N PHE A 155 21.04 6.25 -0.02
CA PHE A 155 21.92 5.11 -0.28
C PHE A 155 22.41 5.01 -1.73
N PHE A 156 21.70 5.61 -2.70
CA PHE A 156 22.02 5.48 -4.13
C PHE A 156 22.13 6.84 -4.86
N ASP A 157 22.01 7.97 -4.14
CA ASP A 157 21.93 9.33 -4.71
C ASP A 157 20.88 9.49 -5.83
N GLU A 158 19.79 8.73 -5.75
CA GLU A 158 18.71 8.73 -6.74
C GLU A 158 17.34 8.80 -6.06
N THR A 159 16.30 9.16 -6.79
CA THR A 159 14.90 8.98 -6.34
C THR A 159 14.16 8.17 -7.39
N ILE A 160 13.03 7.58 -7.01
CA ILE A 160 12.18 6.93 -8.01
C ILE A 160 11.67 7.99 -8.97
N ARG A 161 11.61 7.65 -10.27
CA ARG A 161 11.21 8.57 -11.34
C ARG A 161 9.69 8.65 -11.51
N TRP A 162 8.97 8.84 -10.40
CA TRP A 162 7.50 8.94 -10.39
C TRP A 162 6.99 9.87 -11.48
N GLN A 163 6.10 9.37 -12.33
CA GLN A 163 5.45 10.17 -13.37
C GLN A 163 4.10 10.71 -12.85
N PRO A 164 3.61 11.85 -13.37
CA PRO A 164 2.24 12.25 -13.14
C PRO A 164 1.28 11.11 -13.51
N ASN A 165 0.30 10.82 -12.65
CA ASN A 165 -0.64 9.71 -12.82
C ASN A 165 -0.05 8.29 -12.70
N SER A 166 1.20 8.14 -12.25
CA SER A 166 1.79 6.81 -12.04
C SER A 166 1.40 6.15 -10.71
N ILE A 167 0.82 6.89 -9.76
CA ILE A 167 0.40 6.36 -8.47
C ILE A 167 -1.12 6.40 -8.35
N PHE A 168 -1.71 5.30 -7.90
CA PHE A 168 -3.08 5.22 -7.42
C PHE A 168 -3.09 4.92 -5.93
N ASP A 169 -3.57 5.88 -5.14
CA ASP A 169 -3.67 5.75 -3.69
C ASP A 169 -5.09 5.37 -3.30
N THR A 170 -5.28 4.10 -2.93
CA THR A 170 -6.60 3.57 -2.55
C THR A 170 -7.17 4.27 -1.32
N GLY A 171 -6.32 4.74 -0.40
CA GLY A 171 -6.72 5.44 0.80
C GLY A 171 -7.20 6.87 0.54
N LEU A 172 -6.52 7.59 -0.35
CA LEU A 172 -6.97 8.92 -0.76
C LEU A 172 -8.24 8.86 -1.63
N VAL A 173 -8.42 7.83 -2.44
CA VAL A 173 -9.68 7.56 -3.14
C VAL A 173 -10.81 7.28 -2.14
N GLU A 174 -10.58 6.44 -1.13
CA GLU A 174 -11.56 6.16 -0.07
C GLU A 174 -11.98 7.44 0.67
N LYS A 175 -11.00 8.26 1.06
CA LYS A 175 -11.22 9.55 1.72
C LYS A 175 -12.03 10.51 0.84
N ALA A 176 -11.71 10.56 -0.45
CA ALA A 176 -12.41 11.43 -1.40
C ALA A 176 -13.84 10.97 -1.68
N ALA A 177 -14.07 9.65 -1.78
CA ALA A 177 -15.38 9.05 -1.98
C ALA A 177 -16.33 9.41 -0.82
N GLN A 178 -15.85 9.30 0.42
CA GLN A 178 -16.62 9.65 1.62
C GLN A 178 -16.89 11.16 1.76
N SER A 179 -16.03 12.01 1.19
CA SER A 179 -16.20 13.48 1.22
C SER A 179 -16.87 14.04 -0.04
N ASN A 180 -17.25 13.18 -1.00
CA ASN A 180 -17.80 13.56 -2.29
C ASN A 180 -16.91 14.57 -3.06
N ARG A 181 -15.60 14.32 -3.10
CA ARG A 181 -14.60 15.21 -3.73
C ARG A 181 -13.93 14.54 -4.92
N PRO A 182 -14.58 14.49 -6.10
CA PRO A 182 -13.96 13.92 -7.30
C PRO A 182 -12.78 14.77 -7.80
N PRO A 183 -11.93 14.21 -8.69
CA PRO A 183 -10.96 14.99 -9.44
C PRO A 183 -11.62 16.11 -10.26
N PHE A 184 -10.91 17.21 -10.48
CA PHE A 184 -11.31 18.21 -11.47
C PHE A 184 -10.96 17.75 -12.88
N THR A 185 -11.67 18.28 -13.89
CA THR A 185 -11.38 17.98 -15.30
C THR A 185 -9.93 18.34 -15.64
N GLY A 186 -9.17 17.36 -16.14
CA GLY A 186 -7.75 17.54 -16.51
C GLY A 186 -6.77 17.58 -15.33
N GLU A 187 -7.24 17.42 -14.09
CA GLU A 187 -6.38 17.32 -12.90
C GLU A 187 -5.57 16.01 -12.94
N THR A 188 -4.26 16.09 -12.72
CA THR A 188 -3.44 14.89 -12.55
C THR A 188 -3.71 14.25 -11.19
N LEU A 189 -3.45 12.95 -11.05
CA LEU A 189 -3.57 12.25 -9.76
C LEU A 189 -2.70 12.89 -8.68
N ASP A 190 -1.52 13.40 -9.02
CA ASP A 190 -0.67 14.10 -8.05
C ASP A 190 -1.31 15.39 -7.52
N ALA A 191 -1.87 16.22 -8.42
CA ALA A 191 -2.57 17.44 -8.01
C ALA A 191 -3.83 17.11 -7.20
N TYR A 192 -4.57 16.09 -7.63
CA TYR A 192 -5.75 15.58 -6.95
C TYR A 192 -5.43 15.09 -5.55
N TYR A 193 -4.46 14.19 -5.39
CA TYR A 193 -4.07 13.62 -4.11
C TYR A 193 -3.48 14.66 -3.17
N LYS A 194 -2.71 15.63 -3.67
CA LYS A 194 -2.28 16.79 -2.87
C LYS A 194 -3.48 17.54 -2.27
N ARG A 195 -4.53 17.78 -3.06
CA ARG A 195 -5.76 18.48 -2.63
C ARG A 195 -6.59 17.67 -1.64
N ILE A 196 -6.71 16.35 -1.84
CA ILE A 196 -7.45 15.46 -0.94
C ILE A 196 -6.70 15.25 0.37
N ASN A 197 -5.38 15.03 0.32
CA ASN A 197 -4.54 14.84 1.49
C ASN A 197 -4.51 16.11 2.37
N GLY A 198 -4.33 17.29 1.75
CA GLY A 198 -4.29 18.58 2.46
C GLY A 198 -5.61 19.01 3.12
N GLY A 199 -6.73 18.36 2.81
CA GLY A 199 -8.00 18.61 3.49
C GLY A 199 -8.07 17.91 4.85
N PHE A 200 -8.29 18.66 5.92
CA PHE A 200 -8.65 18.09 7.22
C PHE A 200 -9.99 17.36 7.12
N SER A 201 -10.06 16.14 7.64
CA SER A 201 -11.32 15.40 7.75
C SER A 201 -11.24 14.38 8.88
N ARG A 202 -12.35 14.14 9.57
CA ARG A 202 -12.50 13.04 10.54
C ARG A 202 -12.85 11.70 9.87
N ILE A 203 -12.67 11.62 8.55
CA ILE A 203 -12.98 10.43 7.75
C ILE A 203 -12.01 9.32 8.13
N LYS A 204 -12.56 8.14 8.43
CA LYS A 204 -11.78 6.91 8.61
C LYS A 204 -11.59 6.29 7.24
N TRP A 205 -10.37 5.93 6.90
CA TRP A 205 -10.04 5.34 5.60
C TRP A 205 -8.93 4.30 5.71
N ASN A 206 -8.59 3.86 6.92
CA ASN A 206 -7.53 2.88 7.12
C ASN A 206 -7.89 1.53 6.47
N LEU A 207 -6.87 0.85 5.94
CA LEU A 207 -7.04 -0.41 5.21
C LEU A 207 -7.70 -1.50 6.08
N GLU A 208 -7.07 -1.85 7.20
CA GLU A 208 -7.42 -3.00 8.04
C GLU A 208 -8.79 -2.91 8.74
N SER A 209 -9.07 -1.83 9.46
CA SER A 209 -10.28 -1.73 10.30
C SER A 209 -11.46 -1.03 9.64
N HIS A 210 -11.22 -0.22 8.60
CA HIS A 210 -12.29 0.46 7.87
C HIS A 210 -12.56 -0.22 6.52
N CYS A 211 -11.58 -0.30 5.62
CA CYS A 211 -11.82 -0.80 4.27
C CYS A 211 -12.16 -2.30 4.25
N VAL A 212 -11.45 -3.14 5.02
CA VAL A 212 -11.76 -4.59 5.09
C VAL A 212 -13.22 -4.81 5.50
N SER A 213 -13.67 -4.16 6.57
CA SER A 213 -15.03 -4.30 7.08
C SER A 213 -16.06 -3.74 6.09
N LYS A 214 -15.85 -2.51 5.60
CA LYS A 214 -16.77 -1.81 4.69
C LYS A 214 -17.01 -2.57 3.38
N TYR A 215 -15.98 -3.23 2.85
CA TYR A 215 -16.02 -3.92 1.56
C TYR A 215 -16.06 -5.45 1.68
N MET A 216 -16.18 -5.97 2.91
CA MET A 216 -16.18 -7.40 3.23
C MET A 216 -14.99 -8.13 2.57
N LEU A 217 -13.79 -7.53 2.64
CA LEU A 217 -12.63 -8.04 1.89
C LEU A 217 -12.23 -9.43 2.38
N ALA A 218 -12.30 -9.68 3.69
CA ALA A 218 -11.95 -10.96 4.29
C ALA A 218 -12.86 -12.09 3.77
N GLU A 219 -14.16 -11.87 3.79
CA GLU A 219 -15.16 -12.84 3.36
C GLU A 219 -15.12 -13.08 1.85
N ARG A 220 -14.87 -12.02 1.06
CA ARG A 220 -14.92 -12.10 -0.41
C ARG A 220 -13.65 -12.68 -1.02
N TYR A 221 -12.50 -12.37 -0.44
CA TYR A 221 -11.20 -12.76 -1.01
C TYR A 221 -10.44 -13.80 -0.17
N GLY A 222 -10.99 -14.21 0.99
CA GLY A 222 -10.34 -15.15 1.89
C GLY A 222 -9.03 -14.62 2.48
N VAL A 223 -8.95 -13.30 2.68
CA VAL A 223 -7.80 -12.64 3.32
C VAL A 223 -8.02 -12.58 4.83
N ASP A 224 -6.95 -12.78 5.60
CA ASP A 224 -6.98 -12.76 7.06
C ASP A 224 -6.49 -11.41 7.60
N PRO A 225 -7.38 -10.53 8.11
CA PRO A 225 -7.01 -9.20 8.58
C PRO A 225 -6.05 -9.22 9.78
N SER A 226 -5.92 -10.35 10.49
CA SER A 226 -4.97 -10.48 11.60
C SER A 226 -3.50 -10.50 11.16
N LEU A 227 -3.27 -10.65 9.85
CA LEU A 227 -1.95 -10.58 9.21
C LEU A 227 -1.60 -9.17 8.71
N ALA A 228 -2.43 -8.16 8.99
CA ALA A 228 -2.08 -6.76 8.73
C ALA A 228 -0.76 -6.39 9.44
N HIS A 229 -0.04 -5.41 8.89
CA HIS A 229 1.33 -5.06 9.29
C HIS A 229 2.39 -6.09 8.87
N ASP A 230 2.08 -6.84 7.80
CA ASP A 230 3.06 -7.51 6.94
C ASP A 230 2.90 -6.91 5.55
N ALA A 231 3.98 -6.33 5.02
CA ALA A 231 3.91 -5.55 3.78
C ALA A 231 3.38 -6.34 2.58
N GLY A 232 3.65 -7.66 2.53
CA GLY A 232 3.14 -8.52 1.46
C GLY A 232 1.66 -8.81 1.63
N HIS A 233 1.21 -9.00 2.87
CA HIS A 233 -0.21 -9.13 3.18
C HIS A 233 -0.98 -7.83 2.88
N ASP A 234 -0.43 -6.67 3.25
CA ASP A 234 -1.06 -5.37 3.00
C ASP A 234 -1.09 -5.03 1.50
N CYS A 235 -0.12 -5.50 0.71
CA CYS A 235 -0.22 -5.51 -0.76
C CYS A 235 -1.42 -6.34 -1.24
N ARG A 236 -1.66 -7.53 -0.67
CA ARG A 236 -2.81 -8.36 -1.04
C ARG A 236 -4.14 -7.72 -0.64
N LEU A 237 -4.24 -7.12 0.55
CA LEU A 237 -5.44 -6.37 0.97
C LEU A 237 -5.69 -5.18 0.06
N THR A 238 -4.65 -4.44 -0.30
CA THR A 238 -4.73 -3.31 -1.23
C THR A 238 -5.17 -3.75 -2.63
N TYR A 239 -4.66 -4.88 -3.12
CA TYR A 239 -5.13 -5.50 -4.36
C TYR A 239 -6.64 -5.80 -4.30
N CYS A 240 -7.12 -6.45 -3.24
CA CYS A 240 -8.54 -6.78 -3.05
C CYS A 240 -9.42 -5.52 -2.99
N LEU A 241 -8.94 -4.45 -2.33
CA LEU A 241 -9.64 -3.17 -2.27
C LEU A 241 -9.71 -2.51 -3.65
N PHE A 242 -8.60 -2.50 -4.38
CA PHE A 242 -8.52 -1.91 -5.72
C PHE A 242 -9.41 -2.63 -6.74
N GLU A 243 -9.44 -3.97 -6.73
CA GLU A 243 -10.33 -4.72 -7.61
C GLU A 243 -11.80 -4.57 -7.18
N THR A 244 -12.09 -4.40 -5.89
CA THR A 244 -13.44 -4.03 -5.44
C THR A 244 -13.88 -2.67 -6.00
N TYR A 245 -12.98 -1.69 -6.03
CA TYR A 245 -13.25 -0.39 -6.66
C TYR A 245 -13.54 -0.51 -8.16
N ARG A 246 -12.82 -1.40 -8.85
CA ARG A 246 -13.10 -1.71 -10.26
C ARG A 246 -14.50 -2.30 -10.42
N GLU A 247 -14.85 -3.35 -9.68
CA GLU A 247 -16.17 -4.00 -9.76
C GLU A 247 -17.32 -3.01 -9.50
N ILE A 248 -17.17 -2.11 -8.52
CA ILE A 248 -18.14 -1.04 -8.25
C ILE A 248 -18.34 -0.16 -9.48
N THR A 249 -17.27 0.15 -10.20
CA THR A 249 -17.29 1.02 -11.37
C THR A 249 -17.83 0.30 -12.62
N GLU A 250 -17.43 -0.95 -12.83
CA GLU A 250 -17.81 -1.75 -14.01
C GLU A 250 -19.25 -2.28 -13.93
N SER A 251 -19.75 -2.59 -12.73
CA SER A 251 -21.16 -2.96 -12.52
C SER A 251 -22.15 -1.88 -12.96
N MET A 252 -21.70 -0.63 -13.12
CA MET A 252 -22.51 0.48 -13.64
C MET A 252 -22.81 0.33 -15.14
N TYR A 253 -22.01 -0.43 -15.87
CA TYR A 253 -22.08 -0.56 -17.33
C TYR A 253 -22.71 -1.87 -17.81
N GLY A 254 -23.30 -2.67 -16.91
CA GLY A 254 -23.95 -3.94 -17.26
C GLY A 254 -23.00 -5.01 -17.81
N ARG A 255 -21.69 -4.86 -17.58
CA ARG A 255 -20.68 -5.88 -17.89
C ARG A 255 -20.45 -6.68 -16.62
N ALA A 256 -21.21 -7.76 -16.45
CA ALA A 256 -20.93 -8.83 -15.51
C ALA A 256 -20.46 -10.05 -16.30
#